data_AF-A0A662B2J2-F1
#
_entry.id   AF-A0A662B2J2-F1
#
_cell.length_a   1.000
_cell.length_b   1.000
_cell.length_c   1.000
_cell.angle_alpha   90.00
_cell.angle_beta   90.00
_cell.angle_gamma   90.00
#
_symmetry.space_group_name_H-M   'P 1'
#
loop_
_entity.id
_entity.type
_entity.pdbx_description
1 polymer ?
#
loop_
_entity_poly.entity_id
_entity_poly.type
_entity_poly.pdbx_seq_one_letter_code
_entity_poly.pdbx_strand_id
1 'polypeptide(L)'
;MRYAALLFLALPFLISCNQTQPPAAVEPLPADRQLKWHELEFYAFVHFNMNTFTDIEWGTGGESPELFNPTELDCRQWASVCKEAGMKGIILTAKHHDGFCLWPSEYTEHSVKNSPWKDGKGDVVRELADACQEYGLKLGLYLSPWDRNHAEYGTDAYLSYFRKQLAELMSNYGEVFEVWFDGANGGTGWYGGANEERRVDRKTYYDWPNTRQIVRDLQPDAVMFSDAGPGVRWVGNEAGWAGETNWSMIRRDEFYPGSPNY
;
A
#
# COMPACT_ATOMS: atom_id res chain seq x y z
N MET A 1 -22.90 68.78 26.75
CA MET A 1 -22.82 67.31 26.62
C MET A 1 -22.73 67.02 25.13
N ARG A 2 -21.53 66.98 24.52
CA ARG A 2 -20.49 65.92 24.54
C ARG A 2 -20.89 64.68 23.72
N TYR A 3 -20.29 64.58 22.53
CA TYR A 3 -19.93 63.37 21.77
C TYR A 3 -21.04 62.35 21.42
N ALA A 4 -21.95 62.67 20.49
CA ALA A 4 -22.91 61.66 19.98
C ALA A 4 -23.11 61.62 18.45
N ALA A 5 -22.34 62.37 17.66
CA ALA A 5 -22.62 62.57 16.23
C ALA A 5 -21.57 61.98 15.25
N LEU A 6 -20.62 61.17 15.74
CA LEU A 6 -19.51 60.64 14.91
C LEU A 6 -19.53 59.11 14.71
N LEU A 7 -20.60 58.42 15.12
CA LEU A 7 -20.69 56.96 15.08
C LEU A 7 -21.47 56.37 13.88
N PHE A 8 -22.02 57.21 12.99
CA PHE A 8 -22.88 56.73 11.89
C PHE A 8 -22.26 56.73 10.49
N LEU A 9 -20.99 57.11 10.33
CA LEU A 9 -20.34 57.19 9.01
C LEU A 9 -19.31 56.07 8.73
N ALA A 10 -19.09 55.15 9.66
CA ALA A 10 -18.16 54.03 9.48
C ALA A 10 -18.83 52.70 9.11
N LEU A 11 -20.12 52.70 8.71
CA LEU A 11 -20.87 51.45 8.47
C LEU A 11 -21.15 51.03 7.01
N PRO A 12 -20.88 51.78 5.91
CA PRO A 12 -21.15 51.24 4.58
C PRO A 12 -19.95 50.47 3.96
N PHE A 13 -18.76 50.49 4.57
CA PHE A 13 -17.58 49.83 3.99
C PHE A 13 -17.50 48.31 4.25
N LEU A 14 -18.40 47.73 5.03
CA LEU A 14 -18.41 46.28 5.30
C LEU A 14 -19.25 45.46 4.30
N ILE A 15 -19.93 46.10 3.33
CA ILE A 15 -20.88 45.40 2.43
C ILE A 15 -20.28 45.14 1.02
N SER A 16 -19.04 45.55 0.74
CA SER A 16 -18.45 45.43 -0.61
C SER A 16 -17.52 44.23 -0.84
N CYS A 17 -17.42 43.29 0.09
CA CYS A 17 -16.82 41.99 -0.22
C CYS A 17 -17.90 41.08 -0.83
N ASN A 18 -18.23 41.30 -2.10
CA ASN A 18 -18.85 40.25 -2.91
C ASN A 18 -17.84 39.11 -3.00
N GLN A 19 -18.00 38.07 -2.17
CA GLN A 19 -17.28 36.82 -2.35
C GLN A 19 -17.74 36.25 -3.69
N THR A 20 -16.93 36.46 -4.73
CA THR A 20 -17.11 35.79 -6.02
C THR A 20 -17.08 34.29 -5.75
N GLN A 21 -18.16 33.58 -6.08
CA GLN A 21 -18.16 32.13 -5.95
C GLN A 21 -17.07 31.54 -6.86
N PRO A 22 -16.33 30.53 -6.39
CA PRO A 22 -15.36 29.86 -7.23
C PRO A 22 -16.06 29.24 -8.45
N PRO A 23 -15.35 29.08 -9.58
CA PRO A 23 -15.89 28.37 -10.73
C PRO A 23 -16.27 26.94 -10.33
N ALA A 24 -17.25 26.36 -11.03
CA ALA A 24 -17.60 24.96 -10.86
C ALA A 24 -16.37 24.07 -11.13
N ALA A 25 -16.20 23.04 -10.31
CA ALA A 25 -15.13 22.08 -10.49
C ALA A 25 -15.25 21.32 -11.81
N VAL A 26 -14.11 20.97 -12.41
CA VAL A 26 -14.05 20.01 -13.52
C VAL A 26 -13.83 18.63 -12.91
N GLU A 27 -14.81 17.75 -13.10
CA GLU A 27 -14.75 16.38 -12.62
C GLU A 27 -13.76 15.52 -13.44
N PRO A 28 -13.17 14.46 -12.85
CA PRO A 28 -13.35 13.98 -11.48
C PRO A 28 -12.56 14.77 -10.41
N LEU A 29 -13.19 14.99 -9.26
CA LEU A 29 -12.52 15.47 -8.04
C LEU A 29 -11.85 14.33 -7.24
N PRO A 30 -10.73 14.60 -6.54
CA PRO A 30 -10.15 13.64 -5.62
C PRO A 30 -11.08 13.42 -4.41
N ALA A 31 -11.18 12.18 -3.96
CA ALA A 31 -11.80 11.88 -2.66
C ALA A 31 -10.92 12.40 -1.51
N ASP A 32 -11.50 12.66 -0.34
CA ASP A 32 -10.76 13.13 0.84
C ASP A 32 -9.53 12.30 1.17
N ARG A 33 -9.61 10.96 1.08
CA ARG A 33 -8.46 10.06 1.27
C ARG A 33 -7.33 10.26 0.26
N GLN A 34 -7.64 10.64 -0.98
CA GLN A 34 -6.64 10.96 -2.00
C GLN A 34 -5.96 12.30 -1.71
N LEU A 35 -6.70 13.29 -1.19
CA LEU A 35 -6.13 14.56 -0.73
C LEU A 35 -5.19 14.35 0.47
N LYS A 36 -5.65 13.62 1.51
CA LYS A 36 -4.83 13.24 2.67
C LYS A 36 -3.55 12.52 2.26
N TRP A 37 -3.64 11.62 1.28
CA TRP A 37 -2.49 10.93 0.70
C TRP A 37 -1.56 11.88 -0.05
N HIS A 38 -2.11 12.76 -0.88
CA HIS A 38 -1.34 13.70 -1.68
C HIS A 38 -0.52 14.68 -0.81
N GLU A 39 -1.09 15.10 0.31
CA GLU A 39 -0.45 15.96 1.32
C GLU A 39 0.70 15.28 2.07
N LEU A 40 0.87 13.95 1.95
CA LEU A 40 2.04 13.26 2.52
C LEU A 40 3.32 13.65 1.80
N GLU A 41 3.25 13.89 0.48
CA GLU A 41 4.33 14.25 -0.45
C GLU A 41 5.49 13.22 -0.56
N PHE A 42 5.99 12.73 0.57
CA PHE A 42 7.18 11.90 0.67
C PHE A 42 7.04 10.83 1.75
N TYR A 43 7.18 9.56 1.36
CA TYR A 43 7.11 8.40 2.25
C TYR A 43 8.00 7.27 1.72
N ALA A 44 8.31 6.30 2.58
CA ALA A 44 9.27 5.23 2.29
C ALA A 44 8.61 4.00 1.68
N PHE A 45 9.41 3.23 0.95
CA PHE A 45 9.13 1.83 0.61
C PHE A 45 10.26 0.96 1.16
N VAL A 46 9.93 -0.02 2.01
CA VAL A 46 10.87 -0.98 2.58
C VAL A 46 10.60 -2.34 1.95
N HIS A 47 11.48 -2.75 1.04
CA HIS A 47 11.55 -4.13 0.56
C HIS A 47 12.44 -4.94 1.50
N PHE A 48 11.80 -5.81 2.27
CA PHE A 48 12.47 -6.76 3.14
C PHE A 48 11.67 -8.06 3.09
N ASN A 49 12.30 -9.15 2.68
CA ASN A 49 11.66 -10.47 2.63
C ASN A 49 12.76 -11.55 2.51
N MET A 50 12.39 -12.79 2.19
CA MET A 50 13.31 -13.91 1.98
C MET A 50 14.45 -13.58 1.00
N ASN A 51 14.10 -12.80 -0.03
CA ASN A 51 14.97 -12.30 -1.08
C ASN A 51 16.20 -11.54 -0.56
N THR A 52 16.09 -10.90 0.61
CA THR A 52 17.21 -10.25 1.31
C THR A 52 18.30 -11.26 1.71
N PHE A 53 17.93 -12.50 2.00
CA PHE A 53 18.84 -13.57 2.45
C PHE A 53 19.32 -14.48 1.32
N THR A 54 18.68 -14.39 0.15
CA THR A 54 19.02 -15.20 -1.03
C THR A 54 19.69 -14.41 -2.15
N ASP A 55 19.85 -13.09 -2.00
CA ASP A 55 20.52 -12.18 -2.94
C ASP A 55 19.90 -12.23 -4.36
N ILE A 56 18.57 -12.21 -4.41
CA ILE A 56 17.79 -12.21 -5.65
C ILE A 56 16.64 -11.20 -5.55
N GLU A 57 16.30 -10.53 -6.65
CA GLU A 57 15.19 -9.57 -6.66
C GLU A 57 13.82 -10.27 -6.49
N TRP A 58 13.61 -11.34 -7.27
CA TRP A 58 12.36 -12.11 -7.29
C TRP A 58 12.59 -13.57 -6.89
N GLY A 59 12.34 -13.88 -5.62
CA GLY A 59 12.35 -15.24 -5.08
C GLY A 59 11.36 -16.16 -5.77
N THR A 60 11.72 -17.42 -5.87
CA THR A 60 11.05 -18.49 -6.61
C THR A 60 9.79 -19.02 -5.93
N GLY A 61 9.66 -18.77 -4.62
CA GLY A 61 8.63 -19.29 -3.73
C GLY A 61 8.95 -20.65 -3.12
N GLY A 62 10.11 -21.23 -3.44
CA GLY A 62 10.61 -22.48 -2.87
C GLY A 62 11.67 -22.29 -1.79
N GLU A 63 11.97 -21.04 -1.41
CA GLU A 63 12.96 -20.71 -0.40
C GLU A 63 12.59 -21.29 0.97
N SER A 64 13.59 -21.76 1.73
CA SER A 64 13.35 -22.30 3.07
C SER A 64 13.10 -21.16 4.07
N PRO A 65 12.02 -21.19 4.86
CA PRO A 65 11.82 -20.29 6.01
C PRO A 65 13.02 -20.21 6.97
N GLU A 66 13.86 -21.26 7.02
CA GLU A 66 15.08 -21.27 7.85
C GLU A 66 16.10 -20.19 7.48
N LEU A 67 16.08 -19.72 6.23
CA LEU A 67 16.97 -18.66 5.76
C LEU A 67 16.59 -17.29 6.31
N PHE A 68 15.33 -17.10 6.73
CA PHE A 68 14.88 -15.85 7.33
C PHE A 68 15.37 -15.77 8.78
N ASN A 69 16.54 -15.14 8.97
CA ASN A 69 17.13 -15.01 10.30
C ASN A 69 17.92 -13.70 10.46
N PRO A 70 17.26 -12.53 10.40
CA PRO A 70 17.96 -11.28 10.65
C PRO A 70 18.52 -11.26 12.07
N THR A 71 19.80 -10.91 12.20
CA THR A 71 20.53 -11.00 13.48
C THR A 71 20.15 -9.91 14.47
N GLU A 72 19.87 -8.71 13.97
CA GLU A 72 19.65 -7.50 14.78
C GLU A 72 18.53 -6.63 14.16
N LEU A 73 17.42 -7.25 13.77
CA LEU A 73 16.27 -6.51 13.21
C LEU A 73 15.73 -5.51 14.24
N ASP A 74 15.67 -4.24 13.85
CA ASP A 74 15.11 -3.16 14.64
C ASP A 74 14.25 -2.23 13.76
N CYS A 75 12.92 -2.39 13.84
CA CYS A 75 11.99 -1.54 13.11
C CYS A 75 11.98 -0.09 13.63
N ARG A 76 12.42 0.19 14.87
CA ARG A 76 12.58 1.56 15.36
C ARG A 76 13.73 2.26 14.66
N GLN A 77 14.80 1.53 14.34
CA GLN A 77 15.89 2.07 13.53
C GLN A 77 15.38 2.47 12.13
N TRP A 78 14.54 1.63 11.50
CA TRP A 78 13.91 1.97 10.21
C TRP A 78 13.04 3.23 10.32
N ALA A 79 12.18 3.28 11.34
CA ALA A 79 11.28 4.41 11.58
C ALA A 79 12.04 5.71 11.88
N SER A 80 13.09 5.67 12.72
CA SER A 80 13.91 6.85 13.04
C SER A 80 14.56 7.42 11.79
N VAL A 81 15.19 6.56 10.97
CA VAL A 81 15.85 7.00 9.73
C VAL A 81 14.85 7.63 8.77
N CYS A 82 13.68 7.01 8.57
CA CYS A 82 12.65 7.58 7.70
C CYS A 82 12.13 8.92 8.23
N LYS A 83 11.92 9.02 9.55
CA LYS A 83 11.48 10.25 10.20
C LYS A 83 12.49 11.38 10.05
N GLU A 84 13.76 11.10 10.29
CA GLU A 84 14.87 12.05 10.14
C GLU A 84 15.04 12.51 8.69
N ALA A 85 14.78 11.63 7.73
CA ALA A 85 14.74 11.96 6.30
C ALA A 85 13.51 12.81 5.88
N GLY A 86 12.56 13.05 6.80
CA GLY A 86 11.37 13.87 6.55
C GLY A 86 10.16 13.13 5.98
N MET A 87 10.24 11.80 5.86
CA MET A 87 9.15 10.95 5.36
C MET A 87 7.95 10.97 6.30
N LYS A 88 6.74 10.78 5.75
CA LYS A 88 5.47 10.80 6.49
C LYS A 88 4.87 9.41 6.74
N GLY A 89 5.43 8.38 6.13
CA GLY A 89 4.99 7.00 6.28
C GLY A 89 5.98 6.00 5.72
N ILE A 90 5.69 4.72 5.93
CA ILE A 90 6.49 3.59 5.45
C ILE A 90 5.54 2.54 4.89
N ILE A 91 5.77 2.11 3.65
CA ILE A 91 5.14 0.94 3.05
C ILE A 91 6.08 -0.27 3.19
N LEU A 92 5.61 -1.35 3.82
CA LEU A 92 6.37 -2.59 3.97
C LEU A 92 5.85 -3.70 3.05
N THR A 93 6.75 -4.46 2.43
CA THR A 93 6.45 -5.71 1.74
C THR A 93 6.04 -6.82 2.71
N ALA A 94 4.83 -6.75 3.26
CA ALA A 94 4.30 -7.76 4.19
C ALA A 94 4.35 -9.17 3.57
N LYS A 95 4.08 -9.27 2.27
CA LYS A 95 4.36 -10.46 1.44
C LYS A 95 4.81 -10.02 0.05
N HIS A 96 5.95 -10.50 -0.41
CA HIS A 96 6.45 -10.26 -1.76
C HIS A 96 6.06 -11.39 -2.73
N HIS A 97 6.54 -11.38 -3.98
CA HIS A 97 6.17 -12.36 -5.00
C HIS A 97 6.53 -13.81 -4.64
N ASP A 98 7.59 -14.01 -3.88
CA ASP A 98 7.99 -15.33 -3.35
C ASP A 98 6.90 -15.94 -2.45
N GLY A 99 6.04 -15.13 -1.83
CA GLY A 99 4.91 -15.60 -1.02
C GLY A 99 5.23 -15.73 0.47
N PHE A 100 6.46 -15.45 0.93
CA PHE A 100 6.80 -15.53 2.34
C PHE A 100 6.18 -14.35 3.11
N CYS A 101 5.41 -14.69 4.15
CA CYS A 101 4.67 -13.71 4.95
C CYS A 101 5.50 -13.24 6.15
N LEU A 102 5.69 -11.93 6.28
CA LEU A 102 6.41 -11.27 7.36
C LEU A 102 5.65 -11.20 8.70
N TRP A 103 4.42 -11.68 8.72
CA TRP A 103 3.59 -11.80 9.91
C TRP A 103 3.15 -13.26 10.08
N PRO A 104 2.77 -13.69 11.31
CA PRO A 104 2.38 -15.06 11.57
C PRO A 104 0.94 -15.36 11.12
N SER A 105 0.69 -15.24 9.81
CA SER A 105 -0.62 -15.48 9.19
C SER A 105 -1.20 -16.84 9.59
N GLU A 106 -2.50 -16.88 9.90
CA GLU A 106 -3.20 -18.13 10.21
C GLU A 106 -3.36 -19.03 8.98
N TYR A 107 -3.17 -18.49 7.78
CA TYR A 107 -3.54 -19.13 6.52
C TYR A 107 -2.39 -19.78 5.76
N THR A 108 -1.14 -19.64 6.24
CA THR A 108 0.02 -20.29 5.63
C THR A 108 1.10 -20.62 6.65
N GLU A 109 1.85 -21.69 6.38
CA GLU A 109 3.08 -22.04 7.10
C GLU A 109 4.33 -21.40 6.48
N HIS A 110 4.22 -20.85 5.26
CA HIS A 110 5.31 -20.12 4.61
C HIS A 110 5.36 -18.66 5.12
N SER A 111 5.76 -18.52 6.39
CA SER A 111 5.81 -17.26 7.12
C SER A 111 6.88 -17.29 8.20
N VAL A 112 7.06 -16.15 8.88
CA VAL A 112 7.93 -16.00 10.06
C VAL A 112 7.66 -17.05 11.16
N LYS A 113 6.48 -17.67 11.22
CA LYS A 113 6.15 -18.77 12.16
C LYS A 113 7.16 -19.92 12.10
N ASN A 114 7.66 -20.23 10.91
CA ASN A 114 8.58 -21.35 10.68
C ASN A 114 10.01 -20.89 10.40
N SER A 115 10.34 -19.65 10.77
CA SER A 115 11.70 -19.12 10.71
C SER A 115 12.38 -19.22 12.09
N PRO A 116 13.72 -19.33 12.16
CA PRO A 116 14.45 -19.29 13.42
C PRO A 116 14.42 -17.91 14.09
N TRP A 117 14.09 -16.86 13.33
CA TRP A 117 14.02 -15.50 13.85
C TRP A 117 13.02 -15.41 15.01
N LYS A 118 13.50 -14.95 16.17
CA LYS A 118 12.73 -14.86 17.42
C LYS A 118 12.01 -16.17 17.78
N ASP A 119 12.65 -17.31 17.51
CA ASP A 119 12.12 -18.66 17.76
C ASP A 119 10.74 -18.89 17.11
N GLY A 120 10.52 -18.33 15.90
CA GLY A 120 9.25 -18.44 15.17
C GLY A 120 8.11 -17.59 15.74
N LYS A 121 8.40 -16.68 16.68
CA LYS A 121 7.40 -15.84 17.36
C LYS A 121 7.42 -14.38 16.93
N GLY A 122 8.29 -14.04 15.98
CA GLY A 122 8.39 -12.68 15.47
C GLY A 122 7.21 -12.29 14.59
N ASP A 123 6.96 -10.99 14.49
CA ASP A 123 6.00 -10.38 13.57
C ASP A 123 6.57 -9.03 13.13
N VAL A 124 7.17 -8.98 11.93
CA VAL A 124 7.81 -7.76 11.42
C VAL A 124 6.77 -6.68 11.15
N VAL A 125 5.56 -7.07 10.72
CA VAL A 125 4.46 -6.13 10.46
C VAL A 125 4.03 -5.45 11.76
N ARG A 126 3.92 -6.20 12.86
CA ARG A 126 3.68 -5.63 14.20
C ARG A 126 4.79 -4.68 14.62
N GLU A 127 6.05 -5.13 14.54
CA GLU A 127 7.18 -4.32 14.99
C GLU A 127 7.29 -3.00 14.23
N LEU A 128 7.02 -3.00 12.92
CA LEU A 128 6.97 -1.78 12.14
C LEU A 128 5.73 -0.93 12.43
N ALA A 129 4.56 -1.54 12.63
CA ALA A 129 3.35 -0.80 13.00
C ALA A 129 3.55 -0.02 14.30
N ASP A 130 4.11 -0.68 15.32
CA ASP A 130 4.38 -0.08 16.63
C ASP A 130 5.45 1.03 16.52
N ALA A 131 6.51 0.80 15.72
CA ALA A 131 7.52 1.82 15.46
C ALA A 131 6.97 3.02 14.68
N CYS A 132 6.12 2.81 13.68
CA CYS A 132 5.44 3.89 12.96
C CYS A 132 4.59 4.73 13.91
N GLN A 133 3.83 4.09 14.82
CA GLN A 133 3.05 4.78 15.84
C GLN A 133 3.95 5.61 16.77
N GLU A 134 5.06 5.05 17.24
CA GLU A 134 6.01 5.72 18.14
C GLU A 134 6.64 6.97 17.50
N TYR A 135 7.00 6.91 16.21
CA TYR A 135 7.68 8.01 15.50
C TYR A 135 6.72 8.96 14.76
N GLY A 136 5.41 8.73 14.87
CA GLY A 136 4.38 9.51 14.16
C GLY A 136 4.52 9.42 12.65
N LEU A 137 4.70 8.21 12.14
CA LEU A 137 4.71 7.83 10.73
C LEU A 137 3.45 7.01 10.42
N LYS A 138 2.93 7.14 9.20
CA LYS A 138 1.82 6.31 8.74
C LYS A 138 2.31 4.93 8.27
N LEU A 139 1.55 3.88 8.56
CA LEU A 139 1.81 2.52 8.10
C LEU A 139 1.11 2.25 6.77
N GLY A 140 1.85 1.80 5.77
CA GLY A 140 1.32 1.24 4.53
C GLY A 140 1.77 -0.19 4.36
N LEU A 141 1.00 -1.00 3.64
CA LEU A 141 1.26 -2.42 3.48
C LEU A 141 1.17 -2.83 2.01
N TYR A 142 2.23 -3.46 1.53
CA TYR A 142 2.27 -4.14 0.25
C TYR A 142 1.92 -5.61 0.45
N LEU A 143 0.97 -6.10 -0.34
CA LEU A 143 0.57 -7.50 -0.37
C LEU A 143 0.56 -7.97 -1.82
N SER A 144 1.60 -8.70 -2.23
CA SER A 144 1.74 -9.18 -3.60
C SER A 144 0.52 -10.00 -4.04
N PRO A 145 -0.19 -9.59 -5.12
CA PRO A 145 -1.25 -10.41 -5.71
C PRO A 145 -0.71 -11.68 -6.37
N TRP A 146 0.47 -11.60 -6.98
CA TRP A 146 1.20 -12.76 -7.50
C TRP A 146 1.93 -13.49 -6.36
N ASP A 147 1.72 -14.78 -6.23
CA ASP A 147 2.30 -15.58 -5.16
C ASP A 147 2.90 -16.86 -5.75
N ARG A 148 4.23 -16.93 -5.72
CA ARG A 148 5.01 -18.02 -6.30
C ARG A 148 5.14 -19.22 -5.36
N ASN A 149 4.67 -19.12 -4.12
CA ASN A 149 4.66 -20.23 -3.16
C ASN A 149 3.36 -21.03 -3.21
N HIS A 150 2.20 -20.35 -3.22
CA HIS A 150 0.91 -21.00 -2.96
C HIS A 150 0.52 -22.00 -4.06
N ALA A 151 0.29 -23.26 -3.67
CA ALA A 151 -0.01 -24.37 -4.58
C ALA A 151 -1.24 -24.14 -5.47
N GLU A 152 -2.20 -23.35 -5.00
CA GLU A 152 -3.45 -23.05 -5.70
C GLU A 152 -3.47 -21.67 -6.39
N TYR A 153 -2.33 -20.96 -6.48
CA TYR A 153 -2.25 -19.71 -7.22
C TYR A 153 -2.84 -19.87 -8.63
N GLY A 154 -3.75 -18.99 -9.05
CA GLY A 154 -4.49 -19.13 -10.31
C GLY A 154 -5.86 -19.81 -10.21
N THR A 155 -6.30 -20.23 -9.01
CA THR A 155 -7.65 -20.74 -8.75
C THR A 155 -8.43 -19.83 -7.80
N ASP A 156 -9.73 -20.07 -7.65
CA ASP A 156 -10.61 -19.38 -6.69
C ASP A 156 -10.21 -19.63 -5.22
N ALA A 157 -9.57 -20.77 -4.93
CA ALA A 157 -9.10 -21.10 -3.59
C ALA A 157 -7.98 -20.14 -3.15
N TYR A 158 -7.04 -19.82 -4.04
CA TYR A 158 -6.04 -18.78 -3.76
C TYR A 158 -6.68 -17.41 -3.54
N LEU A 159 -7.74 -17.07 -4.27
CA LEU A 159 -8.39 -15.78 -4.08
C LEU A 159 -9.03 -15.65 -2.70
N SER A 160 -9.61 -16.75 -2.20
CA SER A 160 -10.10 -16.83 -0.82
C SER A 160 -8.98 -16.70 0.20
N TYR A 161 -7.83 -17.35 -0.04
CA TYR A 161 -6.62 -17.22 0.77
C TYR A 161 -6.10 -15.77 0.81
N PHE A 162 -5.93 -15.13 -0.36
CA PHE A 162 -5.45 -13.75 -0.48
C PHE A 162 -6.33 -12.77 0.30
N ARG A 163 -7.66 -12.90 0.19
CA ARG A 163 -8.63 -12.04 0.88
C ARG A 163 -8.60 -12.21 2.40
N LYS A 164 -8.34 -13.43 2.88
CA LYS A 164 -8.19 -13.71 4.31
C LYS A 164 -6.92 -13.07 4.86
N GLN A 165 -5.79 -13.17 4.14
CA GLN A 165 -4.56 -12.46 4.50
C GLN A 165 -4.72 -10.94 4.48
N LEU A 166 -5.41 -10.41 3.47
CA LEU A 166 -5.74 -8.99 3.40
C LEU A 166 -6.56 -8.55 4.62
N ALA A 167 -7.56 -9.35 5.03
CA ALA A 167 -8.35 -9.05 6.23
C ALA A 167 -7.51 -9.07 7.52
N GLU A 168 -6.55 -10.00 7.68
CA GLU A 168 -5.62 -9.98 8.83
C GLU A 168 -4.84 -8.66 8.88
N LEU A 169 -4.23 -8.29 7.76
CA LEU A 169 -3.41 -7.08 7.65
C LEU A 169 -4.23 -5.80 7.91
N MET A 170 -5.47 -5.75 7.42
CA MET A 170 -6.33 -4.58 7.59
C MET A 170 -7.02 -4.51 8.96
N SER A 171 -7.03 -5.58 9.75
CA SER A 171 -7.74 -5.60 11.04
C SER A 171 -6.80 -5.45 12.24
N ASN A 172 -5.58 -5.98 12.12
CA ASN A 172 -4.77 -6.24 13.32
C ASN A 172 -3.70 -5.17 13.58
N TYR A 173 -3.29 -4.40 12.58
CA TYR A 173 -2.06 -3.56 12.64
C TYR A 173 -2.30 -2.06 12.79
N GLY A 174 -3.52 -1.65 13.18
CA GLY A 174 -3.87 -0.24 13.35
C GLY A 174 -4.36 0.42 12.06
N GLU A 175 -4.19 1.75 11.95
CA GLU A 175 -4.57 2.51 10.76
C GLU A 175 -3.56 2.26 9.63
N VAL A 176 -4.05 1.85 8.46
CA VAL A 176 -3.27 1.69 7.23
C VAL A 176 -3.60 2.84 6.29
N PHE A 177 -2.60 3.61 5.86
CA PHE A 177 -2.85 4.75 4.96
C PHE A 177 -2.88 4.35 3.48
N GLU A 178 -2.13 3.31 3.11
CA GLU A 178 -2.01 2.83 1.73
C GLU A 178 -1.87 1.30 1.70
N VAL A 179 -2.64 0.67 0.82
CA VAL A 179 -2.50 -0.75 0.47
C VAL A 179 -1.97 -0.85 -0.95
N TRP A 180 -0.87 -1.55 -1.13
CA TRP A 180 -0.16 -1.65 -2.41
C TRP A 180 -0.36 -3.02 -3.04
N PHE A 181 -1.05 -3.04 -4.19
CA PHE A 181 -1.28 -4.25 -4.99
C PHE A 181 -0.48 -4.17 -6.28
N ASP A 182 0.58 -4.95 -6.36
CA ASP A 182 1.46 -5.01 -7.53
C ASP A 182 0.79 -5.63 -8.76
N GLY A 183 1.08 -5.06 -9.94
CA GLY A 183 0.71 -5.61 -11.23
C GLY A 183 1.72 -6.58 -11.82
N ALA A 184 2.95 -6.61 -11.29
CA ALA A 184 4.02 -7.48 -11.74
C ALA A 184 3.62 -8.96 -11.60
N ASN A 185 3.86 -9.71 -12.68
CA ASN A 185 3.58 -11.14 -12.72
C ASN A 185 4.41 -11.81 -13.82
N GLY A 186 5.43 -12.56 -13.38
CA GLY A 186 6.35 -13.29 -14.27
C GLY A 186 5.91 -14.70 -14.64
N GLY A 187 4.73 -15.14 -14.18
CA GLY A 187 4.11 -16.43 -14.51
C GLY A 187 4.76 -17.67 -13.87
N THR A 188 6.08 -17.77 -13.80
CA THR A 188 6.78 -18.95 -13.27
C THR A 188 6.92 -18.94 -11.75
N GLY A 189 6.69 -20.07 -11.09
CA GLY A 189 6.82 -20.17 -9.64
C GLY A 189 6.94 -21.59 -9.13
N TRP A 190 7.35 -21.75 -7.87
CA TRP A 190 7.42 -23.04 -7.20
C TRP A 190 6.04 -23.68 -7.03
N TYR A 191 5.03 -22.88 -6.65
CA TYR A 191 3.61 -23.24 -6.56
C TYR A 191 3.37 -24.59 -5.87
N GLY A 192 3.82 -24.74 -4.63
CA GLY A 192 3.67 -25.99 -3.87
C GLY A 192 4.57 -27.14 -4.36
N GLY A 193 5.61 -26.84 -5.15
CA GLY A 193 6.51 -27.83 -5.75
C GLY A 193 6.14 -28.25 -7.17
N ALA A 194 5.10 -27.66 -7.77
CA ALA A 194 4.73 -27.91 -9.15
C ALA A 194 5.78 -27.39 -10.15
N ASN A 195 6.50 -26.31 -9.80
CA ASN A 195 7.56 -25.70 -10.63
C ASN A 195 7.11 -25.43 -12.07
N GLU A 196 6.04 -24.66 -12.24
CA GLU A 196 5.37 -24.45 -13.52
C GLU A 196 5.18 -22.96 -13.85
N GLU A 197 4.73 -22.69 -15.07
CA GLU A 197 4.25 -21.37 -15.49
C GLU A 197 2.73 -21.32 -15.38
N ARG A 198 2.21 -20.33 -14.65
CA ARG A 198 0.78 -20.05 -14.55
C ARG A 198 0.48 -18.68 -15.13
N ARG A 199 -0.58 -18.60 -15.94
CA ARG A 199 -1.09 -17.35 -16.48
C ARG A 199 -2.53 -17.17 -16.05
N VAL A 200 -2.80 -16.02 -15.44
CA VAL A 200 -4.15 -15.61 -15.03
C VAL A 200 -4.61 -14.44 -15.89
N ASP A 201 -5.91 -14.36 -16.15
CA ASP A 201 -6.49 -13.14 -16.70
C ASP A 201 -6.49 -12.06 -15.61
N ARG A 202 -5.46 -11.21 -15.60
CA ARG A 202 -5.26 -10.17 -14.57
C ARG A 202 -6.43 -9.20 -14.46
N LYS A 203 -7.24 -9.06 -15.51
CA LYS A 203 -8.42 -8.21 -15.52
C LYS A 203 -9.53 -8.77 -14.63
N THR A 204 -9.71 -10.09 -14.62
CA THR A 204 -10.89 -10.74 -14.01
C THR A 204 -10.54 -11.60 -12.81
N TYR A 205 -9.39 -12.28 -12.82
CA TYR A 205 -9.00 -13.28 -11.83
C TYR A 205 -9.04 -12.80 -10.38
N TYR A 206 -8.49 -11.62 -10.11
CA TYR A 206 -8.38 -11.10 -8.74
C TYR A 206 -9.69 -10.55 -8.18
N ASP A 207 -10.76 -10.49 -9.01
CA ASP A 207 -12.07 -9.95 -8.66
C ASP A 207 -11.92 -8.71 -7.76
N TRP A 208 -11.21 -7.74 -8.33
CA TRP A 208 -10.81 -6.52 -7.66
C TRP A 208 -11.98 -5.77 -7.00
N PRO A 209 -13.21 -5.72 -7.56
CA PRO A 209 -14.34 -5.11 -6.87
C PRO A 209 -14.57 -5.67 -5.46
N ASN A 210 -14.66 -6.99 -5.31
CA ASN A 210 -14.89 -7.60 -4.00
C ASN A 210 -13.63 -7.59 -3.12
N THR A 211 -12.45 -7.79 -3.70
CA THR A 211 -11.18 -7.77 -2.96
C THR A 211 -10.93 -6.39 -2.35
N ARG A 212 -11.18 -5.31 -3.10
CA ARG A 212 -11.02 -3.92 -2.64
C ARG A 212 -12.08 -3.50 -1.63
N GLN A 213 -13.26 -4.13 -1.66
CA GLN A 213 -14.31 -3.86 -0.68
C GLN A 213 -13.84 -4.19 0.74
N ILE A 214 -13.04 -5.24 0.91
CA ILE A 214 -12.44 -5.60 2.22
C ILE A 214 -11.62 -4.43 2.80
N VAL A 215 -10.77 -3.81 1.98
CA VAL A 215 -9.99 -2.63 2.40
C VAL A 215 -10.92 -1.48 2.73
N ARG A 216 -11.98 -1.26 1.93
CA ARG A 216 -12.93 -0.18 2.18
C ARG A 216 -13.72 -0.35 3.47
N ASP A 217 -14.08 -1.58 3.81
CA ASP A 217 -14.84 -1.88 5.02
C ASP A 217 -13.97 -1.78 6.28
N LEU A 218 -12.72 -2.24 6.21
CA LEU A 218 -11.81 -2.31 7.37
C LEU A 218 -10.96 -1.05 7.54
N GLN A 219 -10.60 -0.39 6.44
CA GLN A 219 -9.70 0.77 6.38
C GLN A 219 -10.24 1.82 5.38
N PRO A 220 -11.36 2.49 5.71
CA PRO A 220 -12.07 3.38 4.78
C PRO A 220 -11.25 4.58 4.29
N ASP A 221 -10.27 5.02 5.10
CA ASP A 221 -9.36 6.12 4.78
C ASP A 221 -8.12 5.67 3.98
N ALA A 222 -7.86 4.36 3.83
CA ALA A 222 -6.73 3.87 3.06
C ALA A 222 -6.90 4.18 1.56
N VAL A 223 -5.87 4.71 0.91
CA VAL A 223 -5.78 4.64 -0.55
C VAL A 223 -5.35 3.23 -0.96
N MET A 224 -5.74 2.82 -2.17
CA MET A 224 -5.30 1.56 -2.75
C MET A 224 -4.53 1.87 -4.01
N PHE A 225 -3.26 1.49 -3.99
CA PHE A 225 -2.40 1.52 -5.16
C PHE A 225 -2.59 0.24 -5.97
N SER A 226 -2.65 0.40 -7.28
CA SER A 226 -2.17 -0.56 -8.26
C SER A 226 -1.71 0.24 -9.48
N ASP A 227 -1.21 -0.42 -10.53
CA ASP A 227 -0.87 0.22 -11.80
C ASP A 227 -1.99 1.19 -12.24
N ALA A 228 -3.25 0.74 -12.15
CA ALA A 228 -4.43 1.48 -12.59
C ALA A 228 -5.31 2.05 -11.46
N GLY A 229 -4.84 2.11 -10.21
CA GLY A 229 -5.66 2.63 -9.10
C GLY A 229 -6.41 1.57 -8.28
N PRO A 230 -7.53 1.91 -7.61
CA PRO A 230 -8.40 3.04 -7.89
C PRO A 230 -8.06 4.30 -7.09
N GLY A 231 -7.16 4.24 -6.11
CA GLY A 231 -6.76 5.38 -5.27
C GLY A 231 -5.56 6.11 -5.83
N VAL A 232 -4.47 5.37 -6.02
CA VAL A 232 -3.17 5.87 -6.53
C VAL A 232 -2.75 4.97 -7.69
N ARG A 233 -2.16 5.57 -8.72
CA ARG A 233 -1.75 4.87 -9.93
C ARG A 233 -0.22 4.87 -10.08
N TRP A 234 0.30 3.89 -10.79
CA TRP A 234 1.72 3.86 -11.13
C TRP A 234 2.08 4.99 -12.10
N VAL A 235 3.36 5.39 -12.14
CA VAL A 235 3.83 6.46 -13.03
C VAL A 235 4.29 5.94 -14.40
N GLY A 236 4.36 4.61 -14.57
CA GLY A 236 4.82 3.95 -15.81
C GLY A 236 6.31 3.63 -15.86
N ASN A 237 7.07 3.90 -14.78
CA ASN A 237 8.47 3.51 -14.66
C ASN A 237 8.89 3.38 -13.18
N GLU A 238 10.04 2.72 -12.97
CA GLU A 238 10.70 2.58 -11.65
C GLU A 238 11.99 3.41 -11.55
N ALA A 239 12.25 4.26 -12.55
CA ALA A 239 13.43 5.14 -12.59
C ALA A 239 13.22 6.46 -11.83
N GLY A 240 12.06 6.65 -11.20
CA GLY A 240 11.80 7.76 -10.27
C GLY A 240 11.46 9.10 -10.94
N TRP A 241 10.87 9.08 -12.15
CA TRP A 241 10.44 10.32 -12.81
C TRP A 241 8.98 10.26 -13.27
N ALA A 242 8.30 11.41 -13.21
CA ALA A 242 7.00 11.63 -13.83
C ALA A 242 7.16 12.55 -15.06
N GLY A 243 6.25 12.46 -16.03
CA GLY A 243 6.23 13.38 -17.16
C GLY A 243 5.95 14.82 -16.73
N GLU A 244 6.49 15.80 -17.46
CA GLU A 244 6.23 17.23 -17.22
C GLU A 244 4.73 17.54 -17.26
N THR A 245 4.01 16.91 -18.18
CA THR A 245 2.53 16.87 -18.17
C THR A 245 2.07 15.60 -17.47
N ASN A 246 1.53 15.74 -16.27
CA ASN A 246 1.03 14.62 -15.46
C ASN A 246 -0.38 14.92 -14.94
N TRP A 247 -1.39 14.51 -15.70
CA TRP A 247 -2.78 14.64 -15.26
C TRP A 247 -3.07 13.62 -14.16
N SER A 248 -3.61 14.06 -13.03
CA SER A 248 -4.07 13.17 -11.94
C SER A 248 -5.37 12.41 -12.27
N MET A 249 -5.64 12.18 -13.55
CA MET A 249 -6.83 11.53 -14.08
C MET A 249 -6.42 10.41 -15.04
N ILE A 250 -7.15 9.30 -15.01
CA ILE A 250 -7.02 8.21 -15.98
C ILE A 250 -8.39 7.72 -16.43
N ARG A 251 -8.43 7.11 -17.62
CA ARG A 251 -9.63 6.44 -18.12
C ARG A 251 -9.71 5.04 -17.50
N ARG A 252 -10.60 4.88 -16.51
CA ARG A 252 -10.70 3.64 -15.72
C ARG A 252 -11.02 2.39 -16.54
N ASP A 253 -11.66 2.53 -17.70
CA ASP A 253 -12.03 1.40 -18.55
C ASP A 253 -10.89 0.93 -19.47
N GLU A 254 -9.83 1.73 -19.60
CA GLU A 254 -8.68 1.43 -20.48
C GLU A 254 -7.55 0.70 -19.74
N PHE A 255 -7.44 0.86 -18.42
CA PHE A 255 -6.34 0.31 -17.62
C PHE A 255 -6.84 -0.59 -16.48
N TYR A 256 -6.09 -1.64 -16.21
CA TYR A 256 -6.29 -2.55 -15.08
C TYR A 256 -4.94 -2.89 -14.43
N PRO A 257 -4.92 -3.43 -13.19
CA PRO A 257 -3.67 -3.82 -12.53
C PRO A 257 -2.86 -4.81 -13.38
N GLY A 258 -1.59 -4.50 -13.62
CA GLY A 258 -0.69 -5.26 -14.50
C GLY A 258 -1.04 -5.20 -16.01
N SER A 259 -1.73 -4.14 -16.46
CA SER A 259 -2.01 -3.90 -17.88
C SER A 259 -0.71 -3.71 -18.68
N PRO A 260 -0.58 -4.32 -19.88
CA PRO A 260 0.56 -4.05 -20.75
C PRO A 260 0.62 -2.58 -21.18
N ASN A 261 1.83 -2.02 -21.25
CA ASN A 261 2.10 -0.64 -21.73
C ASN A 261 1.41 0.46 -20.91
N TYR A 262 1.39 0.33 -19.59
CA TYR A 262 1.08 1.44 -18.70
C TYR A 262 2.06 2.61 -18.91
#